data_AF-A0A971X178-F1
#
_entry.id   AF-A0A971X178-F1
#
_cell.length_a   1.000
_cell.length_b   1.000
_cell.length_c   1.000
_cell.angle_alpha   90.00
_cell.angle_beta   90.00
_cell.angle_gamma   90.00
#
_symmetry.space_group_name_H-M   'P 1'
#
loop_
_entity.id
_entity.type
_entity.pdbx_description
1 polymer ?
#
loop_
_entity_poly.entity_id
_entity_poly.type
_entity_poly.pdbx_seq_one_letter_code
_entity_poly.pdbx_strand_id
1 'polypeptide(L)' 'MRKTLLALLLLATAAVQAQVQLKDGHPDNYTVVKGDTLWDISGKFLSKPWKWPEIWHANPQVANPHL' A
#
# COMPACT_ATOMS: atom_id res chain seq x y z
N MET A 1 25.91 27.49 21.39
CA MET A 1 25.15 27.85 20.17
C MET A 1 24.09 26.77 19.87
N ARG A 2 23.26 26.28 20.80
CA ARG A 2 21.92 26.80 21.19
C ARG A 2 20.95 27.32 20.10
N LYS A 3 21.27 27.28 18.80
CA LYS A 3 20.38 27.78 17.73
C LYS A 3 20.09 26.79 16.60
N THR A 4 20.75 25.63 16.56
CA THR A 4 20.52 24.63 15.50
C THR A 4 19.53 23.53 15.87
N LEU A 5 19.01 23.50 17.10
CA LEU A 5 18.11 22.44 17.59
C LEU A 5 16.65 22.60 17.14
N LEU A 6 16.22 23.77 16.64
CA LEU A 6 14.84 23.99 16.21
C LEU A 6 14.55 23.56 14.76
N ALA A 7 15.56 23.38 13.91
CA ALA A 7 15.35 23.01 12.50
C ALA A 7 15.12 21.50 12.31
N LEU A 8 15.51 20.68 13.29
CA LEU A 8 15.40 19.22 13.24
C LEU A 8 14.00 18.69 13.63
N LEU A 9 13.13 19.53 14.21
CA LEU A 9 11.77 19.12 14.60
C LEU A 9 10.71 19.30 13.50
N LEU A 10 11.03 19.96 12.38
CA LEU A 10 10.05 20.28 11.32
C LEU A 10 10.14 19.39 10.06
N LEU A 11 11.11 18.49 9.98
CA LEU A 11 11.29 17.58 8.83
C LEU A 11 10.79 16.14 9.08
N ALA A 12 10.32 15.83 10.28
CA ALA A 12 9.95 14.47 10.67
C ALA A 12 8.53 14.02 10.27
N THR A 13 7.70 14.88 9.68
CA THR A 13 6.28 14.57 9.42
C THR A 13 5.93 14.25 7.96
N ALA A 14 6.89 14.20 7.04
CA ALA A 14 6.62 13.98 5.62
C ALA A 14 6.58 12.50 5.17
N ALA A 15 6.71 11.54 6.10
CA ALA A 15 6.64 10.12 5.80
C ALA A 15 5.37 9.49 6.39
N VAL A 16 4.19 10.05 6.08
CA VAL A 16 2.99 9.20 6.04
C VAL A 16 3.13 8.35 4.79
N GLN A 17 3.95 7.30 4.89
CA GLN A 17 4.00 6.25 3.88
C GLN A 17 2.56 5.81 3.64
N ALA A 18 2.21 5.65 2.37
CA ALA A 18 0.88 5.26 1.97
C ALA A 18 0.65 3.82 2.46
N GLN A 19 0.29 3.66 3.73
CA GLN A 19 0.06 2.35 4.32
C GLN A 19 -1.25 1.82 3.73
N VAL A 20 -1.19 0.61 3.17
CA VAL A 20 -2.37 -0.12 2.76
C VAL A 20 -3.14 -0.50 4.03
N GLN A 21 -4.41 -0.13 4.11
CA GLN A 21 -5.29 -0.51 5.21
C GLN A 21 -6.14 -1.69 4.75
N LEU A 22 -6.08 -2.80 5.48
CA LEU A 22 -6.81 -4.02 5.18
C LEU A 22 -8.14 -4.04 5.96
N LYS A 23 -9.13 -4.73 5.40
CA LYS A 23 -10.41 -5.01 6.07
C LYS A 23 -10.29 -6.21 7.00
N ASP A 24 -11.11 -6.26 8.03
CA ASP A 24 -11.18 -7.42 8.92
C ASP A 24 -11.48 -8.71 8.13
N GLY A 25 -10.82 -9.81 8.53
CA GLY A 25 -10.99 -11.11 7.89
C GLY A 25 -10.26 -11.27 6.54
N HIS A 26 -9.35 -10.35 6.19
CA HIS A 26 -8.44 -10.55 5.06
C HIS A 26 -7.52 -11.78 5.30
N PRO A 27 -7.14 -12.51 4.25
CA PRO A 27 -6.13 -13.55 4.37
C PRO A 27 -4.73 -12.93 4.47
N ASP A 28 -3.77 -13.67 5.02
CA ASP A 28 -2.35 -13.29 4.96
C ASP A 28 -1.77 -13.42 3.55
N ASN A 29 -2.29 -14.39 2.77
CA ASN A 29 -1.88 -14.66 1.39
C ASN A 29 -3.10 -14.95 0.52
N TYR A 30 -3.10 -14.43 -0.70
CA TYR A 30 -4.13 -14.71 -1.69
C TYR A 30 -3.50 -15.28 -2.96
N THR A 31 -4.00 -16.43 -3.41
CA THR A 31 -3.60 -17.01 -4.69
C THR A 31 -4.54 -16.49 -5.77
N VAL A 32 -3.98 -15.74 -6.73
CA VAL A 32 -4.71 -15.22 -7.89
C VAL A 32 -5.30 -16.36 -8.70
N VAL A 33 -6.56 -16.24 -9.09
CA VAL A 33 -7.22 -17.18 -10.00
C VAL A 33 -7.60 -16.50 -11.32
N LYS A 34 -7.88 -17.32 -12.35
CA LYS A 34 -8.24 -16.81 -13.69
C LYS A 34 -9.44 -15.86 -13.61
N GLY A 35 -9.25 -14.63 -14.08
CA GLY A 35 -10.27 -13.58 -14.13
C GLY A 35 -10.27 -12.62 -12.94
N ASP A 36 -9.37 -12.78 -11.96
CA ASP A 36 -9.14 -11.75 -10.95
C ASP A 36 -8.34 -10.58 -11.52
N THR A 37 -8.70 -9.36 -11.12
CA THR A 37 -7.86 -8.18 -11.33
C THR A 37 -7.29 -7.67 -10.00
N LEU A 38 -6.18 -6.92 -10.03
CA LEU A 38 -5.69 -6.25 -8.81
C LEU A 38 -6.72 -5.27 -8.23
N TRP A 39 -7.56 -4.68 -9.08
CA TRP A 39 -8.67 -3.85 -8.66
C TRP A 39 -9.70 -4.64 -7.84
N ASP A 40 -10.14 -5.80 -8.34
CA ASP A 40 -11.14 -6.63 -7.67
C ASP A 40 -10.61 -7.24 -6.37
N ILE A 41 -9.36 -7.73 -6.39
CA ILE A 41 -8.68 -8.21 -5.19
C ILE A 41 -8.56 -7.10 -4.14
N SER A 42 -8.21 -5.89 -4.56
CA SER A 42 -8.16 -4.73 -3.67
C SER A 42 -9.55 -4.36 -3.15
N GLY A 43 -10.58 -4.46 -3.97
CA GLY A 43 -11.97 -4.31 -3.58
C GLY A 43 -12.39 -5.26 -2.47
N LYS A 44 -11.89 -6.51 -2.50
CA LYS A 44 -12.15 -7.54 -1.48
C LYS A 44 -11.46 -7.20 -0.16
N PHE A 45 -10.15 -6.92 -0.18
CA PHE A 45 -9.32 -6.93 1.03
C PHE A 45 -8.87 -5.57 1.56
N LEU A 46 -8.90 -4.51 0.75
CA LEU A 46 -8.44 -3.19 1.15
C LEU A 46 -9.61 -2.28 1.54
N SER A 47 -9.42 -1.50 2.60
CA SER A 47 -10.34 -0.40 2.96
C SER A 47 -10.36 0.68 1.88
N LYS A 48 -9.29 0.79 1.09
CA LYS A 48 -9.12 1.76 -0.02
C LYS A 48 -8.71 1.02 -1.30
N PRO A 49 -9.66 0.54 -2.12
CA PRO A 49 -9.36 -0.31 -3.29
C PRO A 49 -8.48 0.35 -4.35
N TRP A 50 -8.52 1.68 -4.47
CA TRP A 50 -7.69 2.44 -5.42
C TRP A 50 -6.19 2.43 -5.08
N LYS A 51 -5.80 1.87 -3.93
CA LYS A 51 -4.39 1.63 -3.57
C LYS A 51 -3.82 0.36 -4.20
N TRP A 52 -4.54 -0.30 -5.09
CA TRP A 52 -4.02 -1.43 -5.88
C TRP A 52 -2.64 -1.17 -6.54
N PRO A 53 -2.25 0.06 -6.96
CA PRO A 53 -0.90 0.28 -7.50
C PRO A 53 0.21 0.07 -6.46
N GLU A 54 -0.07 0.29 -5.17
CA GLU A 54 0.88 0.03 -4.07
C GLU A 54 1.11 -1.48 -3.91
N ILE A 55 0.04 -2.29 -4.07
CA ILE A 55 0.15 -3.76 -4.09
C ILE A 55 1.01 -4.19 -5.27
N TRP A 56 0.75 -3.64 -6.47
CA TRP A 56 1.53 -3.97 -7.66
C TRP A 56 3.02 -3.63 -7.50
N HIS A 57 3.33 -2.44 -6.99
CA HIS A 57 4.70 -2.00 -6.75
C HIS A 57 5.45 -2.90 -5.75
N ALA A 58 4.75 -3.39 -4.71
CA ALA A 58 5.31 -4.31 -3.73
C ALA A 58 5.49 -5.74 -4.26
N ASN A 59 4.88 -6.08 -5.40
CA ASN A 59 4.87 -7.42 -5.98
C ASN A 59 5.44 -7.42 -7.41
N PRO A 60 6.78 -7.23 -7.58
CA PRO A 60 7.41 -7.16 -8.90
C PRO A 60 7.29 -8.45 -9.72
N GLN A 61 6.92 -9.57 -9.11
CA GLN A 61 6.62 -10.83 -9.79
C GLN A 61 5.31 -10.77 -10.62
N VAL A 62 4.43 -9.81 -10.33
CA VAL A 62 3.19 -9.58 -11.07
C VAL A 62 3.48 -8.66 -12.25
N ALA A 63 3.75 -9.23 -13.42
CA ALA A 63 4.09 -8.45 -14.61
C ALA A 63 2.91 -7.63 -15.17
N ASN A 64 1.70 -8.23 -15.16
CA ASN A 64 0.48 -7.58 -15.64
C ASN A 64 -0.38 -7.14 -14.44
N PRO A 65 -0.56 -5.83 -14.18
CA PRO A 65 -1.40 -5.35 -13.08
C PRO A 65 -2.89 -5.60 -13.29
N HIS A 66 -3.31 -5.91 -14.52
CA HIS A 66 -4.71 -6.18 -14.84
C HIS A 66 -5.12 -7.64 -14.62
N LEU A 67 -4.14 -8.55 -14.41
CA LEU A 67 -4.26 -10.00 -14.20
C LEU A 67 -5.29 -10.77 -15.08
#